data_AF-A0AAX2TSW9-F1
#
_entry.id   AF-A0AAX2TSW9-F1
#
_cell.length_a   1.000
_cell.length_b   1.000
_cell.length_c   1.000
_cell.angle_alpha   90.00
_cell.angle_beta   90.00
_cell.angle_gamma   90.00
#
_symmetry.space_group_name_H-M   'P 1'
#
loop_
_entity.id
_entity.type
_entity.pdbx_description
1 polymer ?
#
loop_
_entity_poly.entity_id
_entity_poly.type
_entity_poly.pdbx_seq_one_letter_code
_entity_poly.pdbx_strand_id
1 'polypeptide(L)'
;RGKSDAGGFIRCRINRSKEFADRRNHINGIGNFWNQAKRALRKYNGIDRKPFPPLLRECEFRLNFGTPSRQLKILRDRCGI
;
A
#
# COMPACT_ATOMS: atom_id res chain seq x y z
N ARG A 1 5.55 -12.64 28.39
CA ARG A 1 5.07 -14.02 28.12
C ARG A 1 4.12 -13.99 26.92
N GLY A 2 4.58 -14.39 25.74
CA GLY A 2 3.75 -14.41 24.52
C GLY A 2 3.15 -15.80 24.31
N LYS A 3 1.83 -15.87 24.13
CA LYS A 3 1.14 -17.08 23.68
C LYS A 3 1.33 -17.23 22.17
N SER A 4 1.70 -18.43 21.75
CA SER A 4 1.87 -18.85 20.36
C SER A 4 0.55 -19.31 19.78
N ASP A 5 0.12 -18.70 18.66
CA ASP A 5 -0.95 -19.25 17.82
C ASP A 5 -0.35 -20.27 16.82
N ALA A 6 -1.18 -21.25 16.42
CA ALA A 6 -0.86 -22.57 15.84
C ALA A 6 -0.14 -22.61 14.46
N GLY A 7 0.84 -21.74 14.20
CA GLY A 7 1.56 -21.72 12.92
C GLY A 7 3.06 -21.46 13.02
N GLY A 8 3.67 -21.45 14.21
CA GLY A 8 5.12 -21.23 14.37
C GLY A 8 5.61 -19.81 14.01
N PHE A 9 4.73 -18.92 13.58
CA PHE A 9 5.06 -17.53 13.31
C PHE A 9 4.97 -16.71 14.59
N ILE A 10 6.10 -16.16 15.03
CA ILE A 10 6.15 -15.24 16.16
C ILE A 10 5.51 -13.91 15.72
N ARG A 11 4.32 -13.61 16.24
CA ARG A 11 3.69 -12.30 16.12
C ARG A 11 4.44 -11.30 17.00
N CYS A 12 5.45 -10.63 16.45
CA CYS A 12 6.08 -9.49 17.10
C CYS A 12 5.09 -8.31 17.12
N ARG A 13 4.56 -7.98 18.30
CA ARG A 13 3.71 -6.79 18.49
C ARG A 13 4.61 -5.55 18.49
N ILE A 14 4.57 -4.78 17.41
CA ILE A 14 5.34 -3.54 17.28
C ILE A 14 4.87 -2.54 18.34
N ASN A 15 5.83 -1.98 19.09
CA ASN A 15 5.57 -0.98 20.10
C ASN A 15 5.38 0.41 19.45
N ARG A 16 4.12 0.81 19.27
CA ARG A 16 3.75 2.06 18.60
C ARG A 16 4.13 3.34 19.36
N SER A 17 4.65 3.25 20.59
CA SER A 17 5.11 4.43 21.35
C SER A 17 6.60 4.73 21.18
N LYS A 18 7.39 3.79 20.65
CA LYS A 18 8.83 3.93 20.43
C LYS A 18 9.22 4.05 18.96
N GLU A 19 8.47 3.41 18.07
CA GLU A 19 8.70 3.48 16.62
C GLU A 19 7.80 4.58 16.03
N PHE A 20 8.35 5.80 15.95
CA PHE A 20 7.70 6.89 15.25
C PHE A 20 7.85 6.65 13.74
N ALA A 21 6.73 6.44 13.05
CA ALA A 21 6.66 6.88 11.67
C ALA A 21 6.98 8.39 11.68
N ASP A 22 8.09 8.78 11.07
CA ASP A 22 8.44 10.19 10.96
C ASP A 22 7.36 10.88 10.09
N ARG A 23 6.62 11.80 10.72
CA ARG A 23 5.43 12.52 10.20
C ARG A 23 4.14 11.69 10.07
N ARG A 24 3.05 12.34 9.60
CA ARG A 24 1.65 11.87 9.42
C ARG A 24 1.44 10.54 8.67
N ASN A 25 2.47 9.75 8.39
CA ASN A 25 2.33 8.44 7.79
C ASN A 25 2.00 7.40 8.87
N HIS A 26 0.79 7.52 9.43
CA HIS A 26 0.24 6.63 10.42
C HIS A 26 0.37 5.17 9.96
N ILE A 27 0.67 4.22 10.84
CA ILE A 27 0.70 2.77 10.54
C ILE A 27 -0.59 2.32 9.81
N ASN A 28 -1.70 3.03 10.04
CA ASN A 28 -2.96 2.84 9.30
C ASN A 28 -2.88 3.20 7.82
N GLY A 29 -2.09 4.21 7.42
CA GLY A 29 -1.84 4.59 6.04
C GLY A 29 -1.13 3.49 5.26
N ILE A 30 -0.06 2.91 5.84
CA ILE A 30 0.65 1.76 5.25
C ILE A 30 -0.26 0.53 5.19
N GLY A 31 -1.03 0.26 6.25
CA GLY A 31 -2.01 -0.83 6.25
C GLY A 31 -3.10 -0.65 5.18
N ASN A 32 -3.63 0.56 5.05
CA ASN A 32 -4.63 0.92 4.04
C ASN A 32 -4.08 0.79 2.62
N PHE A 33 -2.83 1.22 2.38
CA PHE A 33 -2.13 1.03 1.12
C PHE A 33 -2.10 -0.44 0.73
N TRP A 34 -1.58 -1.31 1.60
CA TRP A 34 -1.48 -2.73 1.30
C TRP A 34 -2.85 -3.40 1.13
N ASN A 35 -3.87 -2.97 1.87
CA ASN A 35 -5.23 -3.48 1.67
C ASN A 35 -5.81 -3.13 0.30
N GLN A 36 -5.62 -1.88 -0.15
CA GLN A 36 -6.08 -1.44 -1.47
C GLN A 36 -5.26 -2.07 -2.60
N ALA A 37 -3.93 -2.09 -2.49
CA ALA A 37 -3.06 -2.72 -3.47
C ALA A 37 -3.41 -4.21 -3.64
N LYS A 38 -3.55 -4.98 -2.54
CA LYS A 38 -3.97 -6.38 -2.61
C LYS A 38 -5.34 -6.55 -3.30
N ARG A 39 -6.31 -5.67 -3.03
CA ARG A 39 -7.63 -5.72 -3.68
C ARG A 39 -7.52 -5.44 -5.19
N ALA A 40 -6.74 -4.44 -5.59
CA ALA A 40 -6.57 -4.09 -7.00
C ALA A 40 -5.81 -5.17 -7.79
N LEU A 41 -4.80 -5.78 -7.15
CA LEU A 41 -3.93 -6.77 -7.78
C LEU A 41 -4.49 -8.19 -7.79
N ARG A 42 -5.52 -8.48 -6.97
CA ARG A 42 -6.13 -9.82 -6.87
C ARG A 42 -6.66 -10.38 -8.20
N LYS A 43 -7.01 -9.52 -9.15
CA LYS A 43 -7.55 -9.91 -10.46
C LYS A 43 -6.53 -10.56 -11.41
N TYR A 44 -5.23 -10.46 -11.11
CA TYR A 44 -4.19 -10.91 -12.03
C TYR A 44 -3.79 -12.40 -11.83
N ASN A 45 -4.32 -13.11 -10.83
CA ASN A 45 -4.01 -14.53 -10.52
C ASN A 45 -2.51 -14.86 -10.38
N GLY A 46 -1.68 -13.83 -10.16
CA GLY A 46 -0.23 -13.91 -10.24
C GLY A 46 0.30 -12.70 -11.01
N ILE A 47 1.43 -12.15 -10.61
CA ILE A 47 2.04 -11.02 -11.29
C ILE A 47 3.51 -11.34 -11.47
N ASP A 48 3.98 -11.31 -12.72
CA ASP A 48 5.40 -11.45 -12.99
C ASP A 48 6.21 -10.36 -12.28
N ARG A 49 7.46 -10.68 -11.96
CA ARG A 49 8.34 -9.75 -11.25
C ARG A 49 8.59 -8.44 -12.01
N LYS A 50 8.55 -8.50 -13.36
CA LYS A 50 8.80 -7.35 -14.24
C LYS A 50 7.69 -6.28 -14.17
N PRO A 51 6.40 -6.61 -14.31
CA PRO A 51 5.30 -5.62 -14.19
C PRO A 51 4.96 -5.23 -12.75
N PHE A 52 5.45 -5.95 -11.73
CA PHE A 52 5.09 -5.67 -10.35
C PHE A 52 5.45 -4.25 -9.85
N PRO A 53 6.68 -3.70 -10.10
CA PRO A 53 7.02 -2.35 -9.63
C PRO A 53 6.16 -1.23 -10.26
N PRO A 54 5.86 -1.23 -11.58
CA PRO A 54 4.88 -0.31 -12.16
C PRO A 54 3.50 -0.37 -11.51
N LEU A 55 2.99 -1.59 -11.24
CA LEU A 55 1.66 -1.77 -10.62
C LEU A 55 1.60 -1.24 -9.18
N LEU A 56 2.68 -1.35 -8.42
CA LEU A 56 2.78 -0.73 -7.09
C LEU A 56 2.76 0.80 -7.18
N ARG A 57 3.49 1.40 -8.13
CA ARG A 57 3.46 2.85 -8.36
C ARG A 57 2.07 3.35 -8.77
N GLU A 58 1.33 2.56 -9.56
CA GLU A 58 -0.06 2.86 -9.87
C GLU A 58 -0.95 2.85 -8.61
N CYS A 59 -0.79 1.84 -7.75
CA CYS A 59 -1.53 1.77 -6.48
C CYS A 59 -1.21 2.96 -5.57
N GLU A 60 0.06 3.38 -5.50
CA GLU A 60 0.49 4.56 -4.75
C GLU A 60 -0.14 5.84 -5.29
N PHE A 61 -0.11 6.03 -6.62
CA PHE A 61 -0.76 7.15 -7.27
C PHE A 61 -2.27 7.19 -6.95
N ARG A 62 -2.97 6.05 -7.08
CA ARG A 62 -4.39 5.97 -6.79
C ARG A 62 -4.72 6.34 -5.34
N LEU A 63 -3.88 5.89 -4.39
CA LEU A 63 -4.07 6.18 -2.97
C LEU A 63 -3.88 7.67 -2.65
N ASN A 64 -2.87 8.29 -3.24
CA ASN A 64 -2.47 9.66 -2.90
C ASN A 64 -3.31 10.75 -3.59
N PHE A 65 -3.90 10.45 -4.75
CA PHE A 65 -4.50 11.49 -5.58
C PHE A 65 -6.04 11.57 -5.57
N GLY A 66 -6.71 10.73 -4.77
CA GLY A 66 -8.13 10.88 -4.47
C GLY A 66 -9.05 10.43 -5.61
N THR A 67 -9.99 11.28 -6.03
CA THR A 67 -11.05 10.92 -7.00
C THR A 67 -10.50 10.64 -8.41
N PRO A 68 -11.18 9.79 -9.22
CA PRO A 68 -10.79 9.50 -10.59
C PRO A 68 -10.64 10.76 -11.47
N SER A 69 -11.51 11.75 -11.31
CA SER A 69 -11.42 13.01 -12.07
C SER A 69 -10.15 13.80 -11.76
N ARG A 70 -9.73 13.82 -10.48
CA ARG A 70 -8.48 14.48 -10.06
C ARG A 70 -7.26 13.70 -10.56
N GLN A 71 -7.30 12.37 -10.48
CA GLN A 71 -6.26 11.52 -11.03
C GLN A 71 -6.08 11.76 -12.53
N LEU A 72 -7.18 11.78 -13.29
CA LEU A 72 -7.16 12.00 -14.73
C LEU A 72 -6.60 13.38 -15.09
N LYS A 73 -6.97 14.43 -14.35
CA LYS A 73 -6.40 15.76 -14.53
C LYS A 73 -4.88 15.75 -14.33
N ILE A 74 -4.40 15.14 -13.25
CA ILE A 74 -2.95 15.07 -12.96
C ILE A 74 -2.20 14.27 -14.03
N LEU A 75 -2.79 13.19 -14.54
CA LEU A 75 -2.19 12.41 -15.62
C LEU A 75 -2.09 13.22 -16.91
N ARG A 76 -3.14 13.96 -17.28
CA ARG A 76 -3.14 14.88 -18.43
C ARG A 76 -2.05 15.95 -18.31
N ASP A 77 -2.03 16.63 -17.16
CA ASP A 77 -1.04 17.68 -16.86
C ASP A 77 0.41 17.14 -16.96
N ARG A 78 0.66 15.91 -16.46
CA ARG A 78 2.00 15.27 -16.50
C ARG A 78 2.39 14.74 -17.86
N CYS A 79 1.42 14.28 -18.66
CA CYS A 79 1.66 13.75 -19.99
C CYS A 79 1.67 14.86 -21.07
N GLY A 80 1.33 16.10 -20.71
CA GLY A 80 1.24 17.22 -21.65
C GLY A 80 0.09 17.07 -22.64
N ILE A 81 -1.02 16.45 -22.22
CA ILE A 81 -2.23 16.19 -23.02
C ILE A 81 -3.36 17.12 -22.58
#